data_AF-A0A962HMC7-F1
#
_entry.id   AF-A0A962HMC7-F1
#
_cell.length_a   1.000
_cell.length_b   1.000
_cell.length_c   1.000
_cell.angle_alpha   90.00
_cell.angle_beta   90.00
_cell.angle_gamma   90.00
#
_symmetry.space_group_name_H-M   'P 1'
#
loop_
_entity.id
_entity.type
_entity.pdbx_description
1 polymer ?
#
loop_
_entity_poly.entity_id
_entity_poly.type
_entity_poly.pdbx_seq_one_letter_code
_entity_poly.pdbx_strand_id
1 'polypeptide(L)'
;MNHKKNPVLAAAVLVAGLSALTSAASVFADQVIDYKVAVSDDGKTYEVWMRPDATPAPDISLTGQVTLKVPSAAKFSAKEVVSSVDGADWIEASRVNSPEEDPEHDYISFSYIGVQGDSARSYAWKGEEEKLVFTFSSEGACVDGISIMADDDPFNVPENSANTNPGNQFTNLGWGAVGENNFKGVYGSETKCK
;
A
#
# COMPACT_ATOMS: atom_id res chain seq x y z
N MET A 1 61.19 -71.95 9.89
CA MET A 1 60.03 -72.25 9.01
C MET A 1 58.96 -71.21 9.32
N ASN A 2 58.81 -70.20 8.46
CA ASN A 2 57.65 -70.00 7.57
C ASN A 2 56.30 -70.04 8.32
N HIS A 3 55.40 -69.04 8.30
CA HIS A 3 55.10 -68.05 7.27
C HIS A 3 54.17 -66.93 7.82
N LYS A 4 54.20 -65.79 7.12
CA LYS A 4 53.10 -64.85 6.79
C LYS A 4 52.47 -63.97 7.89
N LYS A 5 52.74 -62.67 7.75
CA LYS A 5 51.85 -61.55 8.12
C LYS A 5 50.97 -61.18 6.91
N ASN A 6 49.70 -60.85 7.15
CA ASN A 6 49.01 -59.73 6.47
C ASN A 6 47.69 -59.35 7.19
N PRO A 7 47.19 -58.10 7.00
CA PRO A 7 46.39 -57.35 7.98
C PRO A 7 44.94 -57.07 7.54
N VAL A 8 44.05 -56.77 8.49
CA VAL A 8 42.64 -56.34 8.32
C VAL A 8 42.24 -55.69 9.67
N LEU A 9 41.58 -54.54 9.85
CA LEU A 9 41.03 -53.46 9.04
C LEU A 9 40.85 -52.26 10.01
N ALA A 10 41.00 -51.03 9.53
CA ALA A 10 40.66 -49.82 10.28
C ALA A 10 39.14 -49.57 10.27
N ALA A 11 38.61 -49.03 11.37
CA ALA A 11 37.32 -48.33 11.39
C ALA A 11 37.48 -47.08 12.27
N ALA A 12 37.73 -45.94 11.64
CA ALA A 12 37.64 -44.63 12.27
C ALA A 12 36.21 -44.11 12.08
N VAL A 13 35.46 -43.98 13.17
CA VAL A 13 34.15 -43.34 13.19
C VAL A 13 34.37 -41.83 13.28
N LEU A 14 34.17 -41.12 12.17
CA LEU A 14 34.07 -39.66 12.13
C LEU A 14 32.62 -39.28 12.38
N VAL A 15 32.31 -38.80 13.59
CA VAL A 15 31.04 -38.12 13.87
C VAL A 15 31.20 -36.67 13.44
N ALA A 16 30.76 -36.34 12.22
CA ALA A 16 30.57 -34.97 11.80
C ALA A 16 29.20 -34.50 12.31
N GLY A 17 29.19 -33.72 13.38
CA GLY A 17 27.99 -33.03 13.86
C GLY A 17 27.58 -31.95 12.87
N LEU A 18 26.46 -32.15 12.19
CA LEU A 18 25.85 -31.16 11.30
C LEU A 18 25.03 -30.19 12.14
N SER A 19 25.62 -29.06 12.54
CA SER A 19 24.87 -27.95 13.15
C SER A 19 24.09 -27.23 12.06
N ALA A 20 22.81 -27.55 11.92
CA ALA A 20 21.90 -26.79 11.06
C ALA A 20 21.62 -25.43 11.70
N LEU A 21 22.24 -24.38 11.18
CA LEU A 21 21.85 -23.00 11.43
C LEU A 21 20.55 -22.73 10.66
N THR A 22 19.41 -22.78 11.35
CA THR A 22 18.16 -22.23 10.84
C THR A 22 18.22 -20.71 10.91
N SER A 23 18.60 -20.07 9.81
CA SER A 23 18.39 -18.64 9.63
C SER A 23 16.89 -18.39 9.49
N ALA A 24 16.26 -17.77 10.49
CA ALA A 24 14.92 -17.22 10.35
C ALA A 24 15.00 -16.09 9.31
N ALA A 25 14.46 -16.31 8.11
CA ALA A 25 14.20 -15.22 7.21
C ALA A 25 13.08 -14.37 7.83
N SER A 26 13.41 -13.14 8.24
CA SER A 26 12.40 -12.14 8.52
C SER A 26 11.64 -11.90 7.22
N VAL A 27 10.40 -12.37 7.15
CA VAL A 27 9.47 -11.96 6.09
C VAL A 27 9.05 -10.55 6.45
N PHE A 28 9.67 -9.56 5.81
CA PHE A 28 9.17 -8.19 5.85
C PHE A 28 7.96 -8.10 4.92
N ALA A 29 7.04 -7.18 5.23
CA ALA A 29 5.93 -6.85 4.35
C ALA A 29 6.41 -6.60 2.91
N ASP A 30 5.77 -7.23 1.93
CA ASP A 30 6.02 -6.89 0.54
C ASP A 30 5.34 -5.54 0.25
N GLN A 31 6.13 -4.48 0.14
CA GLN A 31 5.70 -3.18 -0.36
C GLN A 31 5.55 -3.29 -1.88
N VAL A 32 4.33 -3.55 -2.35
CA VAL A 32 4.06 -3.94 -3.74
C VAL A 32 2.98 -3.13 -4.43
N ILE A 33 2.18 -2.33 -3.73
CA ILE A 33 1.07 -1.60 -4.35
C ILE A 33 1.40 -0.11 -4.51
N ASP A 34 1.40 0.36 -5.76
CA ASP A 34 1.58 1.77 -6.10
C ASP A 34 0.22 2.47 -6.30
N TYR A 35 0.11 3.74 -5.92
CA TYR A 35 -1.10 4.56 -6.06
C TYR A 35 -0.97 5.66 -7.11
N LYS A 36 -2.10 6.07 -7.68
CA LYS A 36 -2.23 7.21 -8.59
C LYS A 36 -3.59 7.88 -8.42
N VAL A 37 -3.61 9.20 -8.59
CA VAL A 37 -4.85 9.98 -8.79
C VAL A 37 -4.84 10.54 -10.21
N ALA A 38 -6.01 10.55 -10.87
CA ALA A 38 -6.19 11.09 -12.21
C ALA A 38 -7.53 11.84 -12.32
N VAL A 39 -7.66 12.72 -13.32
CA VAL A 39 -8.92 13.36 -13.67
C VAL A 39 -9.55 12.57 -14.81
N SER A 40 -10.81 12.19 -14.65
CA SER A 40 -11.59 11.50 -15.68
C SER A 40 -11.84 12.40 -16.89
N ASP A 41 -12.37 11.82 -17.97
CA ASP A 41 -12.62 12.55 -19.22
C ASP A 41 -13.73 13.61 -19.09
N ASP A 42 -14.56 13.54 -18.05
CA ASP A 42 -15.58 14.54 -17.75
C ASP A 42 -15.01 15.84 -17.14
N GLY A 43 -13.73 15.85 -16.78
CA GLY A 43 -13.05 16.99 -16.17
C GLY A 43 -13.62 17.39 -14.79
N LYS A 44 -14.31 16.48 -14.09
CA LYS A 44 -14.97 16.76 -12.79
C LYS A 44 -14.84 15.62 -11.80
N THR A 45 -14.64 14.41 -12.29
CA THR A 45 -14.46 13.22 -11.48
C THR A 45 -12.98 12.93 -11.34
N TYR A 46 -12.54 12.71 -10.11
CA TYR A 46 -11.21 12.21 -9.79
C TYR A 46 -11.28 10.71 -9.57
N GLU A 47 -10.27 10.03 -10.05
CA GLU A 47 -10.16 8.58 -10.05
C GLU A 47 -8.91 8.20 -9.25
N VAL A 48 -9.09 7.35 -8.24
CA VAL A 48 -7.98 6.78 -7.49
C VAL A 48 -7.75 5.36 -7.97
N TRP A 49 -6.53 5.13 -8.44
CA TRP A 49 -6.07 3.89 -9.03
C TRP A 49 -4.98 3.29 -8.16
N MET A 50 -4.96 1.96 -8.10
CA MET A 50 -3.89 1.20 -7.47
C MET A 50 -3.38 0.12 -8.43
N ARG A 51 -2.08 -0.16 -8.39
CA ARG A 51 -1.44 -1.18 -9.22
C ARG A 51 -0.45 -1.98 -8.38
N PRO A 52 -0.66 -3.29 -8.17
CA PRO A 52 0.30 -4.13 -7.47
C PRO A 52 1.36 -4.70 -8.42
N ASP A 53 2.58 -4.92 -7.94
CA ASP A 53 3.63 -5.64 -8.69
C ASP A 53 3.33 -7.16 -8.79
N ALA A 54 2.56 -7.70 -7.85
CA ALA A 54 2.31 -9.14 -7.74
C ALA A 54 0.84 -9.47 -7.40
N THR A 55 0.34 -10.59 -7.91
CA THR A 55 -0.97 -11.14 -7.54
C THR A 55 -0.90 -11.73 -6.12
N PRO A 56 -1.77 -11.31 -5.18
CA PRO A 56 -1.77 -11.83 -3.82
C PRO A 56 -2.32 -13.26 -3.77
N ALA A 57 -1.75 -14.09 -2.90
CA ALA A 57 -2.24 -15.44 -2.61
C ALA A 57 -2.12 -15.75 -1.10
N PRO A 58 -3.22 -15.68 -0.32
CA PRO A 58 -4.61 -15.44 -0.73
C PRO A 58 -4.89 -13.96 -1.02
N ASP A 59 -5.84 -13.67 -1.91
CA ASP A 59 -6.34 -12.30 -2.09
C ASP A 59 -7.38 -11.97 -1.01
N ILE A 60 -6.92 -11.35 0.09
CA ILE A 60 -7.79 -10.90 1.18
C ILE A 60 -7.31 -9.51 1.62
N SER A 61 -8.03 -8.48 1.17
CA SER A 61 -7.79 -7.08 1.54
C SER A 61 -8.44 -6.77 2.90
N LEU A 62 -7.70 -6.08 3.79
CA LEU A 62 -8.12 -5.84 5.18
C LEU A 62 -8.38 -4.36 5.48
N THR A 63 -7.38 -3.52 5.26
CA THR A 63 -7.40 -2.09 5.58
C THR A 63 -6.71 -1.31 4.47
N GLY A 64 -7.09 -0.05 4.30
CA GLY A 64 -6.53 0.82 3.27
C GLY A 64 -6.69 2.28 3.67
N GLN A 65 -5.68 3.08 3.37
CA GLN A 65 -5.69 4.54 3.46
C GLN A 65 -5.03 5.13 2.23
N VAL A 66 -5.71 6.09 1.61
CA VAL A 66 -5.15 6.94 0.56
C VAL A 66 -5.24 8.38 1.03
N THR A 67 -4.13 9.09 1.04
CA THR A 67 -4.10 10.50 1.41
C THR A 67 -3.78 11.35 0.20
N LEU A 68 -4.67 12.28 -0.10
CA LEU A 68 -4.46 13.29 -1.13
C LEU A 68 -3.80 14.51 -0.53
N LYS A 69 -2.86 15.08 -1.29
CA LYS A 69 -2.30 16.41 -1.09
C LYS A 69 -2.93 17.35 -2.11
N VAL A 70 -3.52 18.44 -1.63
CA VAL A 70 -4.34 19.35 -2.45
C VAL A 70 -3.94 20.79 -2.19
N PRO A 71 -3.81 21.67 -3.20
CA PRO A 71 -3.52 23.09 -2.95
C PRO A 71 -4.60 23.75 -2.07
N SER A 72 -4.23 24.27 -0.90
CA SER A 72 -5.19 24.89 0.06
C SER A 72 -5.94 26.07 -0.54
N ALA A 73 -5.28 26.82 -1.45
CA ALA A 73 -5.89 27.94 -2.15
C ALA A 73 -7.13 27.56 -2.97
N ALA A 74 -7.23 26.29 -3.40
CA ALA A 74 -8.37 25.79 -4.16
C ALA A 74 -9.63 25.60 -3.30
N LYS A 75 -9.51 25.58 -1.97
CA LYS A 75 -10.63 25.29 -1.03
C LYS A 75 -11.40 24.03 -1.41
N PHE A 76 -10.65 23.01 -1.81
CA PHE A 76 -11.18 21.78 -2.38
C PHE A 76 -12.00 21.00 -1.35
N SER A 77 -13.16 20.47 -1.74
CA SER A 77 -13.95 19.52 -0.96
C SER A 77 -14.31 18.32 -1.83
N ALA A 78 -13.91 17.11 -1.41
CA ALA A 78 -14.33 15.88 -2.05
C ALA A 78 -15.81 15.62 -1.75
N LYS A 79 -16.54 15.15 -2.75
CA LYS A 79 -17.95 14.77 -2.69
C LYS A 79 -18.17 13.47 -3.42
N GLU A 80 -19.31 12.84 -3.14
CA GLU A 80 -19.78 11.67 -3.89
C GLU A 80 -18.69 10.61 -4.03
N VAL A 81 -18.11 10.19 -2.90
CA VAL A 81 -17.14 9.10 -2.90
C VAL A 81 -17.85 7.82 -3.32
N VAL A 82 -17.48 7.27 -4.48
CA VAL A 82 -18.07 6.05 -5.04
C VAL A 82 -17.01 4.98 -5.14
N SER A 83 -17.22 3.88 -4.43
CA SER A 83 -16.32 2.72 -4.48
C SER A 83 -16.52 1.97 -5.80
N SER A 84 -15.43 1.61 -6.46
CA SER A 84 -15.46 0.94 -7.76
C SER A 84 -15.37 -0.58 -7.67
N VAL A 85 -15.12 -1.10 -6.47
CA VAL A 85 -15.08 -2.52 -6.15
C VAL A 85 -16.25 -2.86 -5.24
N ASP A 86 -17.07 -3.83 -5.66
CA ASP A 86 -18.31 -4.20 -4.96
C ASP A 86 -18.03 -4.68 -3.52
N GLY A 87 -18.74 -4.09 -2.57
CA GLY A 87 -18.58 -4.32 -1.13
C GLY A 87 -17.27 -3.80 -0.52
N ALA A 88 -16.39 -3.17 -1.30
CA ALA A 88 -15.14 -2.59 -0.81
C ALA A 88 -15.26 -1.07 -0.65
N ASP A 89 -15.96 -0.66 0.41
CA ASP A 89 -16.33 0.74 0.64
C ASP A 89 -15.14 1.63 1.04
N TRP A 90 -15.02 2.78 0.38
CA TRP A 90 -14.14 3.89 0.70
C TRP A 90 -14.93 5.11 1.16
N ILE A 91 -14.42 5.81 2.17
CA ILE A 91 -14.99 7.07 2.68
C ILE A 91 -13.90 8.13 2.87
N GLU A 92 -14.25 9.41 2.77
CA GLU A 92 -13.41 10.48 3.34
C GLU A 92 -13.46 10.35 4.87
N ALA A 93 -12.33 9.99 5.48
CA ALA A 93 -12.25 9.67 6.90
C ALA A 93 -11.71 10.82 7.74
N SER A 94 -10.77 11.60 7.19
CA SER A 94 -10.21 12.75 7.89
C SER A 94 -9.64 13.78 6.93
N ARG A 95 -9.43 14.99 7.46
CA ARG A 95 -8.85 16.12 6.75
C ARG A 95 -8.04 16.99 7.70
N VAL A 96 -6.91 17.48 7.21
CA VAL A 96 -6.10 18.52 7.86
C VAL A 96 -5.85 19.62 6.84
N ASN A 97 -6.19 20.85 7.17
CA ASN A 97 -5.99 21.99 6.28
C ASN A 97 -4.73 22.73 6.67
N SER A 98 -3.83 22.97 5.71
CA SER A 98 -2.62 23.79 5.86
C SER A 98 -1.85 23.54 7.17
N PRO A 99 -1.33 22.32 7.41
CA PRO A 99 -0.52 22.04 8.60
C PRO A 99 0.76 22.88 8.65
N GLU A 100 1.44 22.94 9.79
CA GLU A 100 2.62 23.81 9.94
C GLU A 100 3.78 23.40 9.04
N GLU A 101 3.90 22.10 8.75
CA GLU A 101 4.92 21.51 7.88
C GLU A 101 4.72 21.85 6.40
N ASP A 102 3.46 22.03 5.99
CA ASP A 102 3.11 22.40 4.61
C ASP A 102 1.87 23.31 4.59
N PRO A 103 2.05 24.62 4.82
CA PRO A 103 0.94 25.58 4.88
C PRO A 103 0.24 25.82 3.52
N GLU A 104 0.81 25.33 2.41
CA GLU A 104 0.27 25.53 1.07
C GLU A 104 -0.72 24.42 0.65
N HIS A 105 -0.79 23.33 1.41
CA HIS A 105 -1.59 22.16 1.05
C HIS A 105 -2.55 21.69 2.16
N ASP A 106 -3.70 21.19 1.73
CA ASP A 106 -4.64 20.42 2.53
C ASP A 106 -4.41 18.92 2.29
N TYR A 107 -4.59 18.13 3.34
CA TYR A 107 -4.44 16.68 3.32
C TYR A 107 -5.78 16.02 3.60
N ILE A 108 -6.22 15.14 2.71
CA ILE A 108 -7.53 14.48 2.78
C ILE A 108 -7.31 12.98 2.74
N SER A 109 -7.63 12.29 3.84
CA SER A 109 -7.43 10.84 3.95
C SER A 109 -8.74 10.12 3.70
N PHE A 110 -8.69 9.17 2.77
CA PHE A 110 -9.77 8.24 2.47
C PHE A 110 -9.44 6.89 3.09
N SER A 111 -10.40 6.28 3.78
CA SER A 111 -10.21 4.97 4.40
C SER A 111 -11.07 3.92 3.72
N TYR A 112 -10.46 2.77 3.48
CA TYR A 112 -11.14 1.53 3.14
C TYR A 112 -11.79 0.98 4.43
N ILE A 113 -13.12 0.98 4.44
CA ILE A 113 -13.94 0.58 5.59
C ILE A 113 -14.76 -0.70 5.33
N GLY A 114 -14.75 -1.22 4.10
CA GLY A 114 -15.72 -2.24 3.67
C GLY A 114 -15.22 -3.69 3.68
N VAL A 115 -15.31 -4.36 4.83
CA VAL A 115 -15.38 -5.83 4.91
C VAL A 115 -16.84 -6.26 5.16
N GLN A 116 -17.71 -6.02 4.19
CA GLN A 116 -19.09 -6.54 4.22
C GLN A 116 -19.11 -7.98 3.69
N GLY A 117 -19.39 -8.94 4.57
CA GLY A 117 -19.41 -10.36 4.19
C GLY A 117 -18.05 -10.81 3.62
N ASP A 118 -18.05 -11.33 2.39
CA ASP A 118 -16.84 -11.82 1.70
C ASP A 118 -16.13 -10.75 0.85
N SER A 119 -16.50 -9.47 0.98
CA SER A 119 -16.00 -8.39 0.11
C SER A 119 -14.49 -8.13 0.19
N ALA A 120 -13.82 -8.62 1.24
CA ALA A 120 -12.36 -8.64 1.34
C ALA A 120 -11.68 -9.31 0.13
N ARG A 121 -12.40 -10.17 -0.60
CA ARG A 121 -11.94 -10.90 -1.80
C ARG A 121 -12.40 -10.26 -3.12
N SER A 122 -13.16 -9.16 -3.07
CA SER A 122 -13.78 -8.56 -4.27
C SER A 122 -12.79 -7.85 -5.19
N TYR A 123 -11.62 -7.46 -4.70
CA TYR A 123 -10.63 -6.76 -5.51
C TYR A 123 -10.14 -7.60 -6.68
N ALA A 124 -9.99 -8.91 -6.48
CA ALA A 124 -9.47 -9.85 -7.48
C ALA A 124 -8.20 -9.28 -8.13
N TRP A 125 -7.24 -8.91 -7.28
CA TRP A 125 -6.00 -8.25 -7.69
C TRP A 125 -5.24 -9.12 -8.67
N LYS A 126 -4.54 -8.47 -9.61
CA LYS A 126 -3.58 -9.10 -10.50
C LYS A 126 -2.34 -8.22 -10.60
N GLY A 127 -1.17 -8.84 -10.54
CA GLY A 127 0.09 -8.14 -10.72
C GLY A 127 0.11 -7.38 -12.05
N GLU A 128 0.67 -6.18 -12.02
CA GLU A 128 0.84 -5.24 -13.13
C GLU A 128 -0.46 -4.68 -13.74
N GLU A 129 -1.65 -5.03 -13.22
CA GLU A 129 -2.93 -4.49 -13.68
C GLU A 129 -3.39 -3.32 -12.80
N GLU A 130 -3.73 -2.18 -13.42
CA GLU A 130 -4.36 -1.07 -12.70
C GLU A 130 -5.80 -1.42 -12.31
N LYS A 131 -6.17 -1.07 -11.08
CA LYS A 131 -7.54 -1.19 -10.57
C LYS A 131 -8.04 0.18 -10.11
N LEU A 132 -9.20 0.59 -10.61
CA LEU A 132 -9.93 1.72 -10.06
C LEU A 132 -10.50 1.29 -8.71
N VAL A 133 -10.15 2.00 -7.65
CA VAL A 133 -10.59 1.65 -6.29
C VAL A 133 -11.77 2.48 -5.84
N PHE A 134 -11.74 3.79 -6.11
CA PHE A 134 -12.87 4.68 -5.90
C PHE A 134 -12.73 5.93 -6.76
N THR A 135 -13.84 6.64 -6.90
CA THR A 135 -13.90 7.97 -7.49
C THR A 135 -14.50 8.96 -6.50
N PHE A 136 -14.27 10.24 -6.74
CA PHE A 136 -14.96 11.33 -6.04
C PHE A 136 -15.10 12.52 -6.97
N SER A 137 -16.12 13.34 -6.74
CA SER A 137 -16.30 14.63 -7.40
C SER A 137 -15.80 15.77 -6.50
N SER A 138 -15.67 16.97 -7.04
CA SER A 138 -15.37 18.18 -6.28
C SER A 138 -16.48 19.23 -6.39
N GLU A 139 -16.72 19.98 -5.32
CA GLU A 139 -17.56 21.17 -5.41
C GLU A 139 -16.85 22.24 -6.25
N GLY A 140 -17.21 22.37 -7.52
CA GLY A 140 -16.72 23.43 -8.41
C GLY A 140 -16.06 22.92 -9.69
N ALA A 141 -15.14 23.73 -10.23
CA ALA A 141 -14.33 23.35 -11.38
C ALA A 141 -13.23 22.37 -10.97
N CYS A 142 -12.67 21.67 -11.94
CA CYS A 142 -11.46 20.87 -11.75
C CYS A 142 -10.35 21.70 -11.09
N VAL A 143 -9.55 21.04 -10.25
CA VAL A 143 -8.42 21.59 -9.51
C VAL A 143 -7.15 20.89 -9.98
N ASP A 144 -6.22 21.70 -10.49
CA ASP A 144 -4.85 21.28 -10.80
C ASP A 144 -4.06 21.03 -9.51
N GLY A 145 -3.03 20.19 -9.59
CA GLY A 145 -2.07 20.02 -8.50
C GLY A 145 -2.48 19.04 -7.40
N ILE A 146 -3.57 18.29 -7.57
CA ILE A 146 -3.91 17.21 -6.64
C ILE A 146 -2.97 16.03 -6.87
N SER A 147 -2.37 15.51 -5.81
CA SER A 147 -1.50 14.33 -5.85
C SER A 147 -1.85 13.35 -4.74
N ILE A 148 -1.37 12.11 -4.86
CA ILE A 148 -1.25 11.23 -3.71
C ILE A 148 -0.07 11.75 -2.88
N MET A 149 -0.26 11.87 -1.56
CA MET A 149 0.81 12.28 -0.65
C MET A 149 1.99 11.31 -0.78
N ALA A 150 3.21 11.83 -0.94
CA ALA A 150 4.41 11.01 -1.01
C ALA A 150 4.83 10.50 0.38
N ASP A 151 5.62 9.43 0.43
CA ASP A 151 6.12 8.90 1.71
C ASP A 151 7.09 9.86 2.41
N ASP A 152 7.83 10.66 1.64
CA ASP A 152 8.77 11.68 2.13
C ASP A 152 8.14 13.07 2.27
N ASP A 153 6.81 13.17 2.24
CA ASP A 153 6.09 14.42 2.45
C ASP A 153 6.38 14.99 3.85
N PRO A 154 6.63 16.31 4.00
CA PRO A 154 7.00 16.90 5.28
C PRO A 154 5.92 16.73 6.37
N PHE A 155 4.65 16.56 6.01
CA PHE A 155 3.57 16.29 6.96
C PHE A 155 3.49 14.80 7.38
N ASN A 156 4.12 13.90 6.63
CA ASN A 156 4.16 12.45 6.89
C ASN A 156 5.26 12.08 7.90
N VAL A 157 5.21 12.70 9.08
CA VAL A 157 6.14 12.45 10.19
C VAL A 157 5.39 11.97 11.44
N PRO A 158 5.99 11.14 12.31
CA PRO A 158 5.31 10.57 13.48
C PRO A 158 4.74 11.61 14.47
N GLU A 159 5.36 12.78 14.58
CA GLU A 159 4.97 13.86 15.48
C GLU A 159 4.63 15.14 14.67
N ASN A 160 3.72 15.02 13.70
CA ASN A 160 3.26 16.20 12.94
C ASN A 160 2.40 17.15 13.78
N SER A 161 2.22 18.38 13.28
CA SER A 161 1.54 19.47 13.97
C SER A 161 0.07 19.18 14.28
N ALA A 162 -0.54 18.22 13.57
CA ALA A 162 -1.93 17.82 13.74
C ALA A 162 -2.10 16.57 14.62
N ASN A 163 -1.01 15.92 15.04
CA ASN A 163 -1.01 14.63 15.75
C ASN A 163 -1.82 13.55 15.01
N THR A 164 -1.66 13.45 13.68
CA THR A 164 -2.34 12.46 12.83
C THR A 164 -1.35 11.48 12.20
N ASN A 165 -1.85 10.40 11.61
CA ASN A 165 -1.06 9.50 10.76
C ASN A 165 -1.56 9.61 9.31
N PRO A 166 -1.02 10.55 8.51
CA PRO A 166 -1.50 10.79 7.16
C PRO A 166 -0.98 9.77 6.14
N GLY A 167 -0.02 8.91 6.50
CA GLY A 167 0.64 8.00 5.57
C GLY A 167 -0.31 7.13 4.75
N ASN A 168 0.09 6.79 3.52
CA ASN A 168 -0.67 5.84 2.72
C ASN A 168 -0.47 4.42 3.24
N GLN A 169 -1.53 3.61 3.14
CA GLN A 169 -1.46 2.23 3.57
C GLN A 169 -2.38 1.33 2.75
N PHE A 170 -1.96 0.08 2.57
CA PHE A 170 -2.84 -1.03 2.19
C PHE A 170 -2.40 -2.29 2.94
N THR A 171 -3.33 -3.18 3.25
CA THR A 171 -2.99 -4.48 3.85
C THR A 171 -3.74 -5.58 3.11
N ASN A 172 -3.01 -6.54 2.55
CA ASN A 172 -3.53 -7.77 1.97
C ASN A 172 -2.76 -8.98 2.49
N LEU A 173 -3.48 -10.02 2.92
CA LEU A 173 -2.87 -11.24 3.50
C LEU A 173 -2.02 -12.05 2.50
N GLY A 174 -2.18 -11.81 1.20
CA GLY A 174 -1.37 -12.44 0.17
C GLY A 174 -0.03 -11.75 -0.10
N TRP A 175 0.23 -10.60 0.52
CA TRP A 175 1.46 -9.82 0.40
C TRP A 175 2.16 -9.61 1.76
N GLY A 176 1.63 -10.19 2.84
CA GLY A 176 2.17 -9.98 4.18
C GLY A 176 1.25 -10.46 5.29
N ALA A 177 1.62 -10.14 6.52
CA ALA A 177 0.86 -10.43 7.73
C ALA A 177 -0.24 -9.39 8.00
N VAL A 178 -1.10 -9.70 8.97
CA VAL A 178 -2.11 -8.75 9.47
C VAL A 178 -1.42 -7.48 9.99
N GLY A 179 -1.85 -6.32 9.49
CA GLY A 179 -1.35 -5.00 9.93
C GLY A 179 -0.08 -4.54 9.22
N GLU A 180 0.49 -5.34 8.32
CA GLU A 180 1.60 -4.91 7.49
C GLU A 180 1.15 -3.96 6.38
N ASN A 181 1.97 -2.95 6.11
CA ASN A 181 1.71 -1.98 5.05
C ASN A 181 2.34 -2.46 3.73
N ASN A 182 1.49 -2.75 2.75
CA ASN A 182 1.89 -3.15 1.40
C ASN A 182 2.02 -1.97 0.44
N PHE A 183 1.70 -0.74 0.87
CA PHE A 183 1.94 0.47 0.06
C PHE A 183 3.42 0.60 -0.27
N LYS A 184 3.70 0.84 -1.56
CA LYS A 184 5.04 0.93 -2.12
C LYS A 184 5.41 2.34 -2.54
N GLY A 185 4.46 3.08 -3.12
CA GLY A 185 4.76 4.41 -3.62
C GLY A 185 3.69 5.00 -4.54
N VAL A 186 4.06 6.10 -5.17
CA VAL A 186 3.21 6.86 -6.10
C VAL A 186 3.84 6.81 -7.49
N TYR A 187 3.04 6.49 -8.51
CA TYR A 187 3.54 6.35 -9.90
C TYR A 187 2.87 7.33 -10.90
N GLY A 188 1.94 8.15 -10.44
CA GLY A 188 1.31 9.22 -11.22
C GLY A 188 1.95 10.58 -10.99
N SER A 189 1.56 11.55 -11.82
CA SER A 189 1.82 12.97 -11.56
C SER A 189 0.62 13.62 -10.88
N GLU A 190 0.80 14.86 -10.42
CA GLU A 190 -0.31 15.74 -10.06
C GLU A 190 -1.37 15.83 -11.17
N THR A 191 -2.62 16.02 -10.76
CA THR A 191 -3.75 16.22 -11.66
C THR A 191 -3.57 17.46 -12.52
N LYS A 192 -4.04 17.35 -13.76
CA LYS A 192 -4.14 18.46 -14.70
C LYS A 192 -5.54 18.49 -15.29
N CYS A 193 -6.21 19.62 -15.14
CA CYS A 193 -7.49 19.91 -15.73
C CYS A 193 -7.31 20.04 -17.24
N LYS A 194 -8.23 19.41 -17.98
CA LYS A 194 -8.23 19.38 -19.45
C LYS A 194 -8.96 20.59 -20.03
#